data_AF-A0A4S4N6D4-F1
#
_entry.id   AF-A0A4S4N6D4-F1
#
_cell.length_a   1.000
_cell.length_b   1.000
_cell.length_c   1.000
_cell.angle_alpha   90.00
_cell.angle_beta   90.00
_cell.angle_gamma   90.00
#
_symmetry.space_group_name_H-M   'P 1'
#
loop_
_entity.id
_entity.type
_entity.pdbx_description
1 polymer ?
#
loop_
_entity_poly.entity_id
_entity_poly.type
_entity_poly.pdbx_seq_one_letter_code
_entity_poly.pdbx_strand_id
1 'polypeptide(L)'
;MADAPVTIRTRKFITNRLLARRQFVVDVLHPSRPNVAKSELSEKLAALYKSEKSRVVTFGFRTQFGGGRSTGFALIYDDEASQKKFEPKYRLIRSGLATAPIKTNRKLRKERKNRAKKLRGTKKAKASEPPKKGK
;
A
#
# COMPACT_ATOMS: atom_id res chain seq x y z
N MET A 1 -24.83 -16.63 8.98
CA MET A 1 -25.03 -15.31 9.58
C MET A 1 -25.03 -14.29 8.46
N ALA A 2 -26.20 -13.80 8.04
CA ALA A 2 -26.27 -12.78 6.99
C ALA A 2 -25.59 -11.51 7.51
N ASP A 3 -24.52 -11.10 6.84
CA ASP A 3 -23.75 -9.92 7.24
C ASP A 3 -24.64 -8.68 7.11
N ALA A 4 -24.75 -7.89 8.16
CA ALA A 4 -25.63 -6.72 8.17
C ALA A 4 -25.29 -5.78 7.00
N PRO A 5 -26.29 -5.15 6.36
CA PRO A 5 -26.07 -4.37 5.14
C PRO A 5 -25.11 -3.20 5.39
N VAL A 6 -24.07 -3.11 4.56
CA VAL A 6 -23.10 -2.02 4.56
C VAL A 6 -23.42 -1.08 3.41
N THR A 7 -23.61 0.20 3.72
CA THR A 7 -23.82 1.24 2.69
C THR A 7 -22.51 1.99 2.45
N ILE A 8 -22.09 2.05 1.19
CA ILE A 8 -20.88 2.78 0.79
C ILE A 8 -21.29 4.06 0.07
N ARG A 9 -20.71 5.20 0.48
CA ARG A 9 -20.88 6.49 -0.19
C ARG A 9 -19.51 7.02 -0.60
N THR A 10 -19.42 7.53 -1.82
CA THR A 10 -18.19 8.14 -2.35
C THR A 10 -18.34 9.65 -2.41
N ARG A 11 -17.34 10.38 -1.89
CA ARG A 11 -17.31 11.84 -1.90
C ARG A 11 -16.00 12.35 -2.49
N LYS A 12 -15.99 13.61 -2.92
CA LYS A 12 -14.81 14.30 -3.47
C LYS A 12 -14.12 13.47 -4.55
N PHE A 13 -14.92 13.02 -5.52
CA PHE A 13 -14.44 12.17 -6.60
C PHE A 13 -13.64 12.98 -7.61
N ILE A 14 -12.43 12.52 -7.92
CA ILE A 14 -11.52 13.15 -8.87
C ILE A 14 -10.99 12.09 -9.82
N THR A 15 -11.13 12.34 -11.12
CA THR A 15 -10.46 11.56 -12.17
C THR A 15 -9.09 12.17 -12.41
N ASN A 16 -8.02 11.46 -12.03
CA ASN A 16 -6.65 11.91 -12.19
C ASN A 16 -5.96 11.16 -13.33
N ARG A 17 -5.93 11.77 -14.52
CA ARG A 17 -5.32 11.18 -15.72
C ARG A 17 -3.79 11.15 -15.68
N LEU A 18 -3.15 12.05 -14.93
CA LEU A 18 -1.68 12.08 -14.78
C LEU A 18 -1.15 10.80 -14.13
N LEU A 19 -1.96 10.18 -13.26
CA LEU A 19 -1.62 8.96 -12.53
C LEU A 19 -2.49 7.75 -12.95
N ALA A 20 -3.21 7.87 -14.07
CA ALA A 20 -4.11 6.82 -14.60
C ALA A 20 -5.04 6.21 -13.53
N ARG A 21 -5.67 7.07 -12.71
CA ARG A 21 -6.52 6.60 -11.61
C ARG A 21 -7.69 7.52 -11.29
N ARG A 22 -8.72 6.94 -10.71
CA ARG A 22 -9.82 7.62 -10.03
C ARG A 22 -9.52 7.62 -8.53
N GLN A 23 -9.70 8.75 -7.86
CA GLN A 23 -9.42 8.90 -6.44
C GLN A 23 -10.56 9.61 -5.71
N PHE A 24 -10.94 9.11 -4.54
CA PHE A 24 -12.09 9.62 -3.81
C PHE A 24 -12.06 9.23 -2.33
N VAL A 25 -12.81 9.97 -1.53
CA VAL A 25 -13.10 9.64 -0.13
C VAL A 25 -14.22 8.61 -0.09
N VAL A 26 -14.07 7.59 0.75
CA VAL A 26 -15.07 6.54 0.98
C VAL A 26 -15.62 6.69 2.38
N ASP A 27 -16.92 6.93 2.48
CA ASP A 27 -17.66 6.79 3.73
C ASP A 27 -18.37 5.45 3.74
N VAL A 28 -18.19 4.71 4.82
CA VAL A 28 -18.80 3.39 5.04
C VAL A 28 -19.75 3.52 6.21
N LEU A 29 -21.02 3.18 6.00
CA LEU A 29 -22.04 3.10 7.04
C LEU A 29 -22.28 1.62 7.37
N HIS A 30 -22.09 1.26 8.64
CA HIS A 30 -22.18 -0.10 9.16
C HIS A 30 -22.87 -0.10 10.55
N PRO A 31 -24.13 0.37 10.67
CA PRO A 31 -24.76 0.62 11.97
C PRO A 31 -24.93 -0.61 12.86
N SER A 32 -25.14 -1.79 12.27
CA SER A 32 -25.40 -3.03 13.01
C SER A 32 -24.21 -4.00 13.01
N ARG A 33 -23.03 -3.54 12.57
CA ARG A 33 -21.82 -4.36 12.44
C ARG A 33 -20.60 -3.60 12.98
N PRO A 34 -19.59 -4.29 13.51
CA PRO A 34 -18.26 -3.71 13.70
C PRO A 34 -17.62 -3.27 12.37
N ASN A 35 -16.34 -2.91 12.43
CA ASN A 35 -15.59 -2.41 11.29
C ASN A 35 -15.60 -3.36 10.08
N VAL A 36 -15.67 -2.79 8.87
CA VAL A 36 -15.71 -3.53 7.61
C VAL A 36 -14.29 -3.82 7.12
N ALA A 37 -14.04 -5.05 6.68
CA ALA A 37 -12.75 -5.45 6.15
C ALA A 37 -12.44 -4.72 4.83
N LYS A 38 -11.17 -4.36 4.63
CA LYS A 38 -10.73 -3.66 3.39
C LYS A 38 -10.91 -4.53 2.14
N SER A 39 -10.76 -5.85 2.27
CA SER A 39 -11.00 -6.80 1.18
C SER A 39 -12.45 -6.72 0.66
N GLU A 40 -13.41 -6.65 1.57
CA GLU A 40 -14.83 -6.51 1.27
C GLU A 40 -15.15 -5.14 0.66
N LEU A 41 -14.53 -4.07 1.17
CA LEU A 41 -14.68 -2.73 0.59
C LEU A 41 -14.12 -2.67 -0.84
N SER A 42 -12.96 -3.28 -1.09
CA SER A 42 -12.39 -3.38 -2.43
C SER A 42 -13.32 -4.15 -3.38
N GLU A 43 -13.96 -5.23 -2.95
CA GLU A 43 -14.93 -5.98 -3.76
C GLU A 43 -16.17 -5.16 -4.10
N LYS A 44 -16.77 -4.49 -3.10
CA LYS A 44 -17.97 -3.67 -3.32
C LYS A 44 -17.69 -2.46 -4.21
N LEU A 45 -16.53 -1.82 -4.04
CA LEU A 45 -16.09 -0.71 -4.90
C LEU A 45 -15.77 -1.18 -6.32
N ALA A 46 -15.16 -2.37 -6.46
CA ALA A 46 -14.90 -2.99 -7.74
C ALA A 46 -16.20 -3.22 -8.53
N ALA A 47 -17.22 -3.79 -7.86
CA ALA A 47 -18.55 -3.97 -8.44
C ALA A 47 -19.22 -2.65 -8.82
N LEU A 48 -19.20 -1.65 -7.92
CA LEU A 48 -19.85 -0.35 -8.14
C LEU A 48 -19.26 0.41 -9.34
N TYR A 49 -17.94 0.36 -9.50
CA TYR A 49 -17.23 1.08 -10.56
C TYR A 49 -16.84 0.23 -11.76
N LYS A 50 -17.36 -1.00 -11.86
CA LYS A 50 -17.08 -1.96 -12.95
C LYS A 50 -15.58 -2.10 -13.19
N SER A 51 -14.84 -2.38 -12.13
CA SER A 51 -13.39 -2.56 -12.15
C SER A 51 -13.00 -3.86 -11.47
N GLU A 52 -11.76 -4.30 -11.67
CA GLU A 52 -11.25 -5.49 -10.99
C GLU A 52 -10.82 -5.16 -9.56
N LYS A 53 -11.08 -6.07 -8.62
CA LYS A 53 -10.68 -5.95 -7.21
C LYS A 53 -9.18 -5.68 -7.04
N SER A 54 -8.34 -6.27 -7.90
CA SER A 54 -6.87 -6.10 -7.92
C SER A 54 -6.45 -4.63 -8.09
N ARG A 55 -7.22 -3.85 -8.87
CA ARG A 55 -6.95 -2.45 -9.21
C ARG A 55 -7.48 -1.46 -8.18
N VAL A 56 -8.28 -1.92 -7.22
CA VAL A 56 -8.88 -1.09 -6.17
C VAL A 56 -8.01 -1.12 -4.90
N VAL A 57 -7.45 0.04 -4.56
CA VAL A 57 -6.62 0.22 -3.37
C VAL A 57 -7.35 1.08 -2.34
N THR A 58 -7.77 0.48 -1.24
CA THR A 58 -8.42 1.15 -0.11
C THR A 58 -7.44 1.37 1.06
N PHE A 59 -7.35 2.58 1.61
CA PHE A 59 -6.49 2.90 2.75
C PHE A 59 -7.02 4.04 3.63
N GLY A 60 -6.35 4.27 4.77
CA GLY A 60 -6.64 5.43 5.62
C GLY A 60 -7.97 5.37 6.37
N PHE A 61 -8.58 4.19 6.51
CA PHE A 61 -9.86 4.02 7.20
C PHE A 61 -9.72 4.29 8.69
N ARG A 62 -10.54 5.22 9.20
CA ARG A 62 -10.72 5.50 10.63
C ARG A 62 -12.21 5.40 10.95
N THR A 63 -12.54 4.63 11.98
CA THR A 63 -13.91 4.52 12.49
C THR A 63 -14.21 5.73 13.37
N GLN A 64 -15.40 6.31 13.20
CA GLN A 64 -15.89 7.40 14.03
C GLN A 64 -16.07 6.92 15.48
N PHE A 65 -15.88 7.83 16.44
CA PHE A 65 -16.23 7.55 17.82
C PHE A 65 -17.71 7.15 17.94
N GLY A 66 -18.00 6.10 18.71
CA GLY A 66 -19.34 5.51 18.79
C GLY A 66 -19.69 4.48 17.71
N GLY A 67 -18.82 4.26 16.71
CA GLY A 67 -19.02 3.23 15.68
C GLY A 67 -20.02 3.62 14.59
N GLY A 68 -20.49 2.64 13.81
CA GLY A 68 -21.52 2.80 12.77
C GLY A 68 -21.11 3.56 11.50
N ARG A 69 -19.97 4.28 11.52
CA ARG A 69 -19.41 4.99 10.37
C ARG A 69 -17.89 4.91 10.35
N SER A 70 -17.30 4.66 9.18
CA SER A 70 -15.86 4.80 8.94
C SER A 70 -15.60 5.67 7.72
N THR A 71 -14.54 6.47 7.79
CA THR A 71 -14.09 7.31 6.67
C THR A 71 -12.71 6.85 6.22
N GLY A 72 -12.50 6.76 4.91
CA GLY A 72 -11.24 6.34 4.32
C GLY A 72 -11.05 6.90 2.92
N PHE A 73 -10.04 6.39 2.22
CA PHE A 73 -9.71 6.81 0.87
C PHE A 73 -9.57 5.59 -0.04
N ALA A 74 -9.99 5.74 -1.29
CA ALA A 74 -9.84 4.70 -2.29
C ALA A 74 -9.24 5.26 -3.58
N LEU A 75 -8.46 4.40 -4.22
CA LEU A 75 -7.88 4.61 -5.54
C LEU A 75 -8.33 3.46 -6.43
N ILE A 76 -8.77 3.77 -7.63
CA ILE A 76 -9.06 2.78 -8.67
C ILE A 76 -8.16 3.11 -9.85
N TYR A 77 -7.17 2.26 -10.12
CA TYR A 77 -6.29 2.40 -11.27
C TYR A 77 -6.98 1.89 -12.53
N ASP A 78 -6.64 2.47 -13.67
CA ASP A 78 -7.15 2.04 -14.97
C ASP A 78 -6.48 0.70 -15.39
N ASP A 79 -5.17 0.56 -15.12
CA ASP A 79 -4.33 -0.59 -15.48
C ASP A 79 -3.41 -1.05 -14.32
N GLU A 80 -2.95 -2.31 -14.37
CA GLU A 80 -2.07 -2.88 -13.32
C GLU A 80 -0.63 -2.32 -13.38
N ALA A 81 -0.16 -1.96 -14.58
CA ALA A 81 1.19 -1.42 -14.74
C ALA A 81 1.32 -0.04 -14.08
N SER A 82 0.33 0.84 -14.25
CA SER A 82 0.27 2.13 -13.55
C SER A 82 0.15 1.95 -12.04
N GLN A 83 -0.65 0.99 -11.57
CA GLN A 83 -0.75 0.67 -10.14
C GLN A 83 0.62 0.31 -9.55
N LYS A 84 1.36 -0.62 -10.18
CA LYS A 84 2.70 -1.03 -9.73
C LYS A 84 3.72 0.11 -9.78
N LYS A 85 3.58 1.01 -10.75
CA LYS A 85 4.48 2.16 -10.94
C LYS A 85 4.24 3.26 -9.89
N PHE A 86 2.98 3.58 -9.59
CA PHE A 86 2.61 4.74 -8.79
C PHE A 86 2.31 4.43 -7.32
N GLU A 87 1.91 3.20 -6.96
CA GLU A 87 1.66 2.87 -5.55
C GLU A 87 2.97 2.81 -4.75
N PRO A 88 2.98 3.34 -3.52
CA PRO A 88 4.07 3.10 -2.59
C PRO A 88 4.32 1.62 -2.37
N LYS A 89 5.60 1.24 -2.36
CA LYS A 89 6.06 -0.16 -2.21
C LYS A 89 5.43 -0.91 -1.04
N TYR A 90 5.18 -0.26 0.09
CA TYR A 90 4.59 -0.91 1.27
C TYR A 90 3.14 -1.38 1.04
N ARG A 91 2.39 -0.72 0.15
CA ARG A 91 1.03 -1.12 -0.19
C ARG A 91 1.02 -2.27 -1.19
N LEU A 92 1.92 -2.24 -2.17
CA LEU A 92 2.13 -3.35 -3.10
C LEU A 92 2.48 -4.65 -2.37
N ILE A 93 3.31 -4.56 -1.31
CA ILE A 93 3.62 -5.73 -0.48
C ILE A 93 2.38 -6.22 0.28
N ARG A 94 1.56 -5.32 0.83
CA ARG A 94 0.32 -5.70 1.53
C ARG A 94 -0.72 -6.33 0.61
N SER A 95 -0.74 -5.96 -0.67
CA SER A 95 -1.62 -6.55 -1.67
C SER A 95 -1.03 -7.80 -2.35
N GLY A 96 0.18 -8.22 -1.99
CA GLY A 96 0.85 -9.37 -2.58
C GLY A 96 1.45 -9.14 -3.98
N LEU A 97 1.41 -7.90 -4.50
CA LEU A 97 1.93 -7.56 -5.84
C LEU A 97 3.45 -7.37 -5.89
N ALA A 98 4.10 -7.26 -4.73
CA ALA A 98 5.55 -7.11 -4.62
C ALA A 98 6.07 -7.86 -3.40
N THR A 99 7.28 -8.42 -3.51
CA THR A 99 7.95 -9.06 -2.38
C THR A 99 8.65 -8.04 -1.49
N ALA A 100 8.64 -8.31 -0.19
CA ALA A 100 9.38 -7.50 0.77
C ALA A 100 10.88 -7.69 0.53
N PRO A 101 11.64 -6.62 0.24
CA PRO A 101 13.07 -6.75 0.04
C PRO A 101 13.73 -7.11 1.38
N ILE A 102 14.62 -8.10 1.35
CA ILE A 102 15.46 -8.45 2.49
C ILE A 102 16.35 -7.23 2.79
N LYS A 103 16.14 -6.60 3.95
CA LYS A 103 16.88 -5.42 4.38
C LYS A 103 17.61 -5.71 5.68
N THR A 104 18.88 -5.32 5.73
CA THR A 104 19.65 -5.27 6.97
C THR A 104 19.22 -4.08 7.83
N ASN A 105 19.38 -4.21 9.15
CA ASN A 105 18.99 -3.19 10.12
C ASN A 105 19.61 -1.81 9.79
N ARG A 106 18.87 -0.72 10.04
CA ARG A 106 19.31 0.67 9.79
C ARG A 106 20.64 0.98 10.48
N LYS A 107 20.87 0.46 11.69
CA LYS A 107 22.14 0.59 12.42
C LYS A 107 23.30 -0.03 11.65
N LEU A 108 23.18 -1.30 11.26
CA LEU A 108 24.20 -2.03 10.48
C LEU A 108 24.53 -1.33 9.15
N ARG A 109 23.52 -0.81 8.46
CA ARG A 109 23.72 -0.03 7.22
C ARG A 109 24.52 1.26 7.46
N LYS A 110 24.23 1.97 8.56
CA LYS A 110 24.97 3.20 8.93
C LYS A 110 26.41 2.89 9.34
N GLU A 111 26.63 1.84 10.12
CA GLU A 111 27.97 1.41 10.50
C GLU A 111 28.80 1.00 9.29
N ARG A 112 28.26 0.18 8.38
CA ARG A 112 28.93 -0.20 7.13
C ARG A 112 29.28 1.04 6.29
N LYS A 113 28.37 2.00 6.18
CA LYS A 113 28.62 3.29 5.51
C LYS A 113 29.78 4.05 6.18
N ASN A 114 29.78 4.16 7.51
CA ASN A 114 30.80 4.91 8.24
C ASN A 114 32.18 4.22 8.16
N ARG A 115 32.25 2.89 8.16
CA ARG A 115 33.49 2.13 7.90
C ARG A 115 34.00 2.38 6.48
N ALA A 116 33.13 2.30 5.48
CA ALA A 116 33.50 2.54 4.07
C ALA A 116 33.95 3.99 3.80
N LYS A 117 33.43 4.98 4.55
CA LYS A 117 33.87 6.38 4.44
C LYS A 117 35.35 6.60 4.76
N LYS A 118 35.98 5.74 5.58
CA LYS A 118 37.40 5.85 5.97
C LYS A 118 38.38 5.40 4.89
N LEU A 119 37.91 4.69 3.87
CA LEU A 119 38.74 4.16 2.79
C LEU A 119 38.69 5.11 1.58
N ARG A 120 39.55 4.94 0.56
CA ARG A 120 39.50 5.69 -0.71
C ARG A 120 39.62 4.74 -1.92
N GLY A 121 39.10 5.19 -3.07
CA GLY A 121 39.18 4.46 -4.33
C GLY A 121 38.64 3.03 -4.25
N THR A 122 39.30 2.11 -4.92
CA THR A 122 38.95 0.68 -4.99
C THR A 122 38.92 -0.01 -3.62
N LYS A 123 39.65 0.49 -2.61
CA LYS A 123 39.59 -0.05 -1.24
C LYS A 123 38.19 0.09 -0.61
N LYS A 124 37.39 1.10 -0.99
CA LYS A 124 35.99 1.23 -0.56
C LYS A 124 35.10 0.11 -1.09
N ALA A 125 35.28 -0.26 -2.36
CA ALA A 125 34.50 -1.30 -3.02
C ALA A 125 34.82 -2.68 -2.41
N LYS A 126 36.12 -2.99 -2.24
CA LYS A 126 36.59 -4.26 -1.64
C LYS A 126 36.11 -4.48 -0.20
N ALA A 127 36.08 -3.43 0.64
CA ALA A 127 35.57 -3.54 2.00
C ALA A 127 34.04 -3.69 2.09
N SER A 128 33.33 -3.46 0.98
CA SER A 128 31.90 -3.65 0.88
C SER A 128 31.52 -5.07 0.44
N GLU A 129 32.42 -5.78 -0.24
CA GLU A 129 32.20 -7.19 -0.58
C GLU A 129 32.46 -8.06 0.66
N PRO A 130 31.65 -9.11 0.89
CA PRO A 130 32.00 -10.10 1.90
C PRO A 130 33.37 -10.70 1.55
N PRO A 131 34.24 -10.97 2.54
CA PRO A 131 35.53 -11.59 2.27
C PRO A 131 35.28 -12.89 1.50
N LYS A 132 35.93 -13.03 0.33
CA LYS A 132 35.92 -14.31 -0.39
C LYS A 132 36.51 -15.34 0.57
N LYS A 133 35.69 -16.27 1.05
CA LYS A 133 36.20 -17.43 1.79
C LYS A 133 37.23 -18.11 0.88
N GLY A 134 38.48 -18.13 1.30
CA GLY A 134 39.51 -18.94 0.67
C GLY A 134 39.08 -20.40 0.69
N LYS A 135 39.48 -21.14 -0.34
CA LYS A 135 39.45 -22.61 -0.32
C LYS A 135 40.17 -23.12 0.93
#